data_AF-A0A8T8XDS1-F1
#
_entry.id   AF-A0A8T8XDS1-F1
#
_cell.length_a   1.000
_cell.length_b   1.000
_cell.length_c   1.000
_cell.angle_alpha   90.00
_cell.angle_beta   90.00
_cell.angle_gamma   90.00
#
_symmetry.space_group_name_H-M   'P 1'
#
loop_
_entity.id
_entity.type
_entity.pdbx_description
1 polymer ?
#
loop_
_entity_poly.entity_id
_entity_poly.type
_entity_poly.pdbx_seq_one_letter_code
_entity_poly.pdbx_strand_id
1 'polypeptide(L)'
;MSQLVALSQPNGHTSPGTSTAPLTTHDGASSRDADADLGSTDIAAMLDAAKDSSHGLDPPTGSALAGQPTIVERGLLSAAEAERLVASFQRDFVLTFPFVVLAHGETAARLRAREPFLFLCVVAATIGSAHPLRKTVAEEIMKHVTCRVVERSERNLELLRGLLVHCAWYSYPAEKNHPRLLLLIQFCVSMVHDLGLHRKPALSSDEQRALLGTFWVSIGVCGTLDRPITMKHDGRTEECLAKIASAEHPSDRWIAPFIRLESFLVTMEEVYASVQASGGRILVQITRGALQRQLDSLRADIEKDLPSYPSSTANSIRIEIKHAELRLEALSLREDLWTAEPASAIRTTMLMDLIQRSQELIRTVSHLPVSEIAQISITTTAHVCAAVGFVPTAVFALLRLITTTPITPGNPATNDSATESQVQAVVDAADYPNLITELANALDTQFEGMSTAAKEADVTGSLCLKMRLLARCYPYQIRAVVGSAAAAAAVPPAAVATAPSQPAASGQDMSMMAVDAADEAPITMPPPQVWLSVYGDLDDIFPVDDIQWDSLLSNFTGFG
;
A
#
# COMPACT_ATOMS: atom_id res chain seq x y z
N MET A 1 -48.37 -34.85 27.40
CA MET A 1 -48.90 -35.04 26.03
C MET A 1 -47.69 -35.00 25.11
N SER A 2 -47.07 -36.16 24.88
CA SER A 2 -47.26 -37.02 23.70
C SER A 2 -46.55 -36.44 22.48
N GLN A 3 -45.69 -37.12 21.73
CA GLN A 3 -45.12 -38.47 21.80
C GLN A 3 -43.96 -38.52 20.78
N LEU A 4 -42.88 -39.21 21.14
CA LEU A 4 -42.01 -40.15 20.38
C LEU A 4 -41.52 -39.82 18.94
N VAL A 5 -40.20 -39.84 18.64
CA VAL A 5 -39.23 -41.01 18.49
C VAL A 5 -39.47 -41.74 17.15
N ALA A 6 -38.52 -42.18 16.31
CA ALA A 6 -37.15 -42.71 16.43
C ALA A 6 -36.52 -42.77 15.02
N LEU A 7 -35.19 -42.55 14.88
CA LEU A 7 -34.13 -43.56 14.62
C LEU A 7 -34.19 -44.30 13.26
N SER A 8 -33.14 -44.18 12.44
CA SER A 8 -32.02 -45.15 12.37
C SER A 8 -31.33 -45.18 10.99
N GLN A 9 -30.03 -44.85 10.96
CA GLN A 9 -29.01 -45.46 10.07
C GLN A 9 -28.85 -46.97 10.43
N PRO A 10 -28.17 -47.88 9.66
CA PRO A 10 -26.84 -47.68 9.02
C PRO A 10 -26.44 -48.58 7.81
N ASN A 11 -25.15 -48.50 7.43
CA ASN A 11 -24.31 -49.40 6.62
C ASN A 11 -24.47 -49.29 5.09
N GLY A 12 -23.45 -49.38 4.23
CA GLY A 12 -22.02 -49.70 4.34
C GLY A 12 -21.54 -50.26 2.99
N HIS A 13 -20.25 -50.05 2.66
CA HIS A 13 -19.42 -50.77 1.69
C HIS A 13 -19.38 -50.39 0.17
N THR A 14 -18.24 -49.78 -0.20
CA THR A 14 -17.25 -50.16 -1.26
C THR A 14 -17.71 -50.60 -2.66
N SER A 15 -17.20 -49.92 -3.71
CA SER A 15 -16.22 -50.45 -4.72
C SER A 15 -16.01 -49.50 -5.93
N PRO A 16 -15.04 -49.74 -6.84
CA PRO A 16 -14.25 -48.70 -7.51
C PRO A 16 -14.44 -48.67 -9.05
N GLY A 17 -13.69 -47.79 -9.73
CA GLY A 17 -13.16 -48.12 -11.06
C GLY A 17 -13.67 -47.27 -12.23
N THR A 18 -12.80 -46.36 -12.65
CA THR A 18 -12.28 -46.17 -14.02
C THR A 18 -13.19 -46.37 -15.25
N SER A 19 -13.16 -45.31 -16.07
CA SER A 19 -12.89 -45.31 -17.51
C SER A 19 -14.03 -45.13 -18.52
N THR A 20 -13.77 -44.13 -19.37
CA THR A 20 -13.98 -44.06 -20.83
C THR A 20 -15.41 -43.87 -21.35
N ALA A 21 -15.71 -42.63 -21.73
CA ALA A 21 -16.64 -42.33 -22.80
C ALA A 21 -15.87 -42.12 -24.12
N PRO A 22 -16.29 -42.73 -25.24
CA PRO A 22 -15.98 -42.23 -26.57
C PRO A 22 -17.12 -41.35 -27.11
N LEU A 23 -16.74 -40.24 -27.73
CA LEU A 23 -17.55 -39.48 -28.68
C LEU A 23 -18.19 -40.40 -29.74
N THR A 24 -19.45 -40.18 -30.10
CA THR A 24 -19.86 -40.20 -31.52
C THR A 24 -21.09 -39.32 -31.78
N THR A 25 -20.91 -38.51 -32.82
CA THR A 25 -21.85 -37.77 -33.65
C THR A 25 -22.91 -38.65 -34.31
N HIS A 26 -24.15 -38.16 -34.48
CA HIS A 26 -24.81 -38.13 -35.80
C HIS A 26 -26.13 -37.34 -35.82
N ASP A 27 -26.25 -36.51 -36.87
CA ASP A 27 -27.45 -35.85 -37.38
C ASP A 27 -28.56 -36.82 -37.82
N GLY A 28 -29.81 -36.32 -37.84
CA GLY A 28 -30.75 -36.62 -38.93
C GLY A 28 -32.13 -37.20 -38.56
N ALA A 29 -33.10 -36.30 -38.39
CA ALA A 29 -34.51 -36.35 -38.81
C ALA A 29 -35.31 -37.67 -38.80
N SER A 30 -36.46 -37.68 -38.11
CA SER A 30 -37.80 -37.87 -38.70
C SER A 30 -38.88 -38.08 -37.64
N SER A 31 -39.99 -37.38 -37.83
CA SER A 31 -41.25 -37.38 -37.09
C SER A 31 -41.96 -38.74 -37.00
N ARG A 32 -42.50 -39.08 -35.83
CA ARG A 32 -43.95 -39.28 -35.54
C ARG A 32 -44.16 -40.21 -34.33
N ASP A 33 -45.01 -39.73 -33.43
CA ASP A 33 -45.85 -40.46 -32.47
C ASP A 33 -45.16 -41.42 -31.51
N ALA A 34 -44.77 -40.89 -30.34
CA ALA A 34 -44.74 -41.65 -29.10
C ALA A 34 -45.62 -40.91 -28.09
N ASP A 35 -46.76 -41.54 -27.81
CA ASP A 35 -47.66 -41.28 -26.71
C ASP A 35 -46.89 -41.18 -25.38
N ALA A 36 -47.42 -40.38 -24.47
CA ALA A 36 -46.77 -39.93 -23.25
C ALA A 36 -46.21 -41.07 -22.37
N ASP A 37 -44.88 -41.16 -22.26
CA ASP A 37 -44.17 -41.76 -21.12
C ASP A 37 -43.25 -40.72 -20.45
N LEU A 38 -43.80 -39.52 -20.24
CA LEU A 38 -43.17 -38.37 -19.56
C LEU A 38 -43.18 -38.50 -18.02
N GLY A 39 -43.29 -39.71 -17.48
CA GLY A 39 -43.65 -39.90 -16.06
C GLY A 39 -42.50 -40.29 -15.12
N SER A 40 -41.59 -41.16 -15.56
CA SER A 40 -40.65 -41.83 -14.63
C SER A 40 -39.18 -41.66 -15.00
N THR A 41 -38.85 -41.65 -16.29
CA THR A 41 -37.48 -41.48 -16.80
C THR A 41 -37.00 -40.04 -16.62
N ASP A 42 -37.93 -39.08 -16.63
CA ASP A 42 -37.65 -37.65 -16.51
C ASP A 42 -37.40 -37.25 -15.05
N ILE A 43 -38.20 -37.74 -14.09
CA ILE A 43 -37.99 -37.45 -12.66
C ILE A 43 -36.68 -38.06 -12.15
N ALA A 44 -36.33 -39.28 -12.57
CA ALA A 44 -35.06 -39.90 -12.20
C ALA A 44 -33.86 -39.12 -12.74
N ALA A 45 -33.94 -38.64 -13.99
CA ALA A 45 -32.92 -37.78 -14.60
C ALA A 45 -32.86 -36.39 -13.92
N MET A 46 -34.00 -35.81 -13.56
CA MET A 46 -34.08 -34.55 -12.82
C MET A 46 -33.54 -34.69 -11.39
N LEU A 47 -33.80 -35.82 -10.71
CA LEU A 47 -33.24 -36.10 -9.39
C LEU A 47 -31.74 -36.37 -9.45
N ASP A 48 -31.24 -36.99 -10.53
CA ASP A 48 -29.81 -37.17 -10.75
C ASP A 48 -29.12 -35.83 -11.07
N ALA A 49 -29.72 -35.01 -11.94
CA ALA A 49 -29.28 -33.64 -12.20
C ALA A 49 -29.38 -32.73 -10.96
N ALA A 50 -30.31 -33.00 -10.05
CA ALA A 50 -30.42 -32.28 -8.77
C ALA A 50 -29.40 -32.74 -7.71
N LYS A 51 -28.67 -33.85 -7.93
CA LYS A 51 -27.51 -34.20 -7.10
C LYS A 51 -26.31 -33.32 -7.44
N ASP A 52 -26.20 -32.88 -8.70
CA ASP A 52 -25.23 -31.87 -9.08
C ASP A 52 -25.64 -30.53 -8.46
N SER A 53 -24.65 -29.78 -7.98
CA SER A 53 -24.93 -28.50 -7.34
C SER A 53 -25.66 -27.59 -8.34
N SER A 54 -26.71 -26.91 -7.88
CA SER A 54 -27.52 -26.00 -8.71
C SER A 54 -26.72 -24.82 -9.29
N HIS A 55 -25.46 -24.67 -8.90
CA HIS A 55 -24.54 -23.63 -9.34
C HIS A 55 -23.32 -24.17 -10.11
N GLY A 56 -23.31 -25.45 -10.50
CA GLY A 56 -22.26 -26.07 -11.32
C GLY A 56 -21.27 -26.94 -10.52
N LEU A 57 -20.16 -27.32 -11.16
CA LEU A 57 -19.10 -28.12 -10.55
C LEU A 57 -18.23 -27.28 -9.62
N ASP A 58 -17.70 -27.91 -8.56
CA ASP A 58 -16.73 -27.26 -7.68
C ASP A 58 -15.46 -26.85 -8.45
N PRO A 59 -14.81 -25.74 -8.07
CA PRO A 59 -13.55 -25.32 -8.69
C PRO A 59 -12.47 -26.42 -8.60
N PRO A 60 -11.65 -26.59 -9.63
CA PRO A 60 -10.57 -27.57 -9.60
C PRO A 60 -9.54 -27.22 -8.52
N THR A 61 -9.07 -28.24 -7.80
CA THR A 61 -8.05 -28.07 -6.75
C THR A 61 -6.65 -28.48 -7.21
N GLY A 62 -6.55 -29.31 -8.25
CA GLY A 62 -5.28 -29.78 -8.82
C GLY A 62 -4.65 -28.79 -9.81
N SER A 63 -3.33 -28.84 -9.93
CA SER A 63 -2.55 -27.95 -10.82
C SER A 63 -2.72 -28.31 -12.30
N ALA A 64 -3.24 -27.39 -13.11
CA ALA A 64 -3.30 -27.50 -14.56
C ALA A 64 -1.91 -27.44 -15.23
N LEU A 65 -0.90 -26.97 -14.50
CA LEU A 65 0.50 -26.97 -14.93
C LEU A 65 1.28 -28.17 -14.37
N ALA A 66 0.59 -29.18 -13.81
CA ALA A 66 1.22 -30.42 -13.37
C ALA A 66 2.00 -31.07 -14.51
N GLY A 67 3.23 -31.51 -14.22
CA GLY A 67 4.13 -32.15 -15.19
C GLY A 67 4.90 -31.19 -16.10
N GLN A 68 4.67 -29.87 -16.03
CA GLN A 68 5.55 -28.91 -16.70
C GLN A 68 6.91 -28.81 -15.98
N PRO A 69 8.03 -28.70 -16.72
CA PRO A 69 9.35 -28.66 -16.11
C PRO A 69 9.56 -27.33 -15.37
N THR A 70 9.92 -27.45 -14.09
CA THR A 70 10.23 -26.31 -13.20
C THR A 70 11.51 -25.59 -13.61
N ILE A 71 11.75 -24.38 -13.06
CA ILE A 71 13.00 -23.63 -13.28
C ILE A 71 14.26 -24.42 -12.87
N VAL A 72 14.13 -25.34 -11.92
CA VAL A 72 15.22 -26.22 -11.47
C VAL A 72 15.46 -27.35 -12.49
N GLU A 73 14.40 -27.99 -12.96
CA GLU A 73 14.50 -29.07 -13.97
C GLU A 73 14.97 -28.57 -15.33
N ARG A 74 14.68 -27.32 -15.66
CA ARG A 74 15.22 -26.62 -16.84
C ARG A 74 16.69 -26.22 -16.69
N GLY A 75 17.30 -26.45 -15.53
CA GLY A 75 18.69 -26.10 -15.24
C GLY A 75 18.93 -24.59 -15.10
N LEU A 76 17.87 -23.77 -14.97
CA LEU A 76 18.00 -22.32 -14.79
C LEU A 76 18.46 -22.00 -13.36
N LEU A 77 17.89 -22.70 -12.38
CA LEU A 77 18.24 -22.59 -10.96
C LEU A 77 18.85 -23.91 -10.48
N SER A 78 20.04 -23.88 -9.88
CA SER A 78 20.65 -25.11 -9.36
C SER A 78 19.89 -25.63 -8.13
N ALA A 79 19.89 -26.95 -7.92
CA ALA A 79 19.25 -27.54 -6.73
C ALA A 79 19.85 -27.02 -5.42
N ALA A 80 21.18 -26.84 -5.36
CA ALA A 80 21.86 -26.30 -4.19
C ALA A 80 21.46 -24.85 -3.90
N GLU A 81 21.28 -24.04 -4.95
CA GLU A 81 20.79 -22.68 -4.79
C GLU A 81 19.33 -22.63 -4.35
N ALA A 82 18.47 -23.48 -4.91
CA ALA A 82 17.09 -23.60 -4.46
C ALA A 82 17.00 -23.95 -2.96
N GLU A 83 17.82 -24.88 -2.47
CA GLU A 83 17.88 -25.21 -1.03
C GLU A 83 18.33 -24.02 -0.17
N ARG A 84 19.34 -23.25 -0.62
CA ARG A 84 19.78 -22.03 0.08
C ARG A 84 18.67 -20.98 0.16
N LEU A 85 17.93 -20.76 -0.94
CA LEU A 85 16.84 -19.80 -1.01
C LEU A 85 15.68 -20.19 -0.08
N VAL A 86 15.28 -21.46 -0.08
CA VAL A 86 14.24 -21.96 0.84
C VAL A 86 14.69 -21.89 2.30
N ALA A 87 15.94 -22.22 2.61
CA ALA A 87 16.48 -22.08 3.96
C ALA A 87 16.52 -20.61 4.42
N SER A 88 16.87 -19.68 3.51
CA SER A 88 16.82 -18.23 3.77
C SER A 88 15.40 -17.78 4.12
N PHE A 89 14.40 -18.25 3.37
CA PHE A 89 13.00 -17.94 3.64
C PHE A 89 12.57 -18.35 5.06
N GLN A 90 12.87 -19.61 5.43
CA GLN A 90 12.52 -20.16 6.75
C GLN A 90 13.18 -19.42 7.90
N ARG A 91 14.44 -18.98 7.71
CA ARG A 91 15.24 -18.35 8.76
C ARG A 91 14.95 -16.86 8.91
N ASP A 92 14.86 -16.16 7.79
CA ASP A 92 14.97 -14.69 7.78
C ASP A 92 13.64 -14.01 7.40
N PHE A 93 12.86 -14.59 6.47
CA PHE A 93 11.65 -13.95 5.93
C PHE A 93 10.40 -14.19 6.79
N VAL A 94 10.29 -15.35 7.42
CA VAL A 94 9.19 -15.66 8.36
C VAL A 94 9.19 -14.70 9.56
N LEU A 95 10.34 -14.09 9.90
CA LEU A 95 10.48 -13.15 11.01
C LEU A 95 9.71 -11.84 10.78
N THR A 96 9.57 -11.42 9.53
CA THR A 96 8.92 -10.14 9.15
C THR A 96 7.53 -10.35 8.53
N PHE A 97 7.23 -11.58 8.08
CA PHE A 97 5.91 -11.96 7.56
C PHE A 97 5.53 -13.38 8.04
N PRO A 98 5.01 -13.53 9.27
CA PRO A 98 4.73 -14.82 9.90
C PRO A 98 3.45 -15.51 9.41
N PHE A 99 2.93 -15.17 8.23
CA PHE A 99 1.65 -15.67 7.70
C PHE A 99 1.78 -16.86 6.75
N VAL A 100 2.99 -17.21 6.35
CA VAL A 100 3.27 -18.41 5.55
C VAL A 100 4.52 -19.07 6.12
N VAL A 101 4.32 -20.20 6.79
CA VAL A 101 5.39 -20.98 7.41
C VAL A 101 5.55 -22.29 6.66
N LEU A 102 6.78 -22.75 6.51
CA LEU A 102 7.08 -24.08 5.95
C LEU A 102 7.28 -25.08 7.10
N ALA A 103 6.91 -26.34 6.85
CA ALA A 103 7.06 -27.40 7.84
C ALA A 103 8.52 -27.58 8.28
N HIS A 104 8.74 -28.03 9.52
CA HIS A 104 10.09 -28.25 10.03
C HIS A 104 10.85 -29.26 9.15
N GLY A 105 12.06 -28.89 8.75
CA GLY A 105 12.92 -29.70 7.90
C GLY A 105 12.52 -29.76 6.44
N GLU A 106 11.47 -29.04 5.98
CA GLU A 106 11.05 -28.97 4.58
C GLU A 106 12.21 -28.53 3.67
N THR A 107 12.45 -29.28 2.59
CA THR A 107 13.51 -29.02 1.61
C THR A 107 12.94 -28.40 0.33
N ALA A 108 13.77 -27.69 -0.42
CA ALA A 108 13.36 -27.14 -1.72
C ALA A 108 12.87 -28.22 -2.68
N ALA A 109 13.50 -29.39 -2.71
CA ALA A 109 13.05 -30.50 -3.55
C ALA A 109 11.63 -30.99 -3.18
N ARG A 110 11.30 -31.10 -1.88
CA ARG A 110 9.98 -31.54 -1.43
C ARG A 110 8.92 -30.47 -1.62
N LEU A 111 9.24 -29.22 -1.29
CA LEU A 111 8.33 -28.09 -1.50
C LEU A 111 7.99 -27.95 -2.98
N ARG A 112 8.98 -28.02 -3.87
CA ARG A 112 8.78 -27.96 -5.32
C ARG A 112 7.90 -29.09 -5.86
N ALA A 113 7.99 -30.30 -5.29
CA ALA A 113 7.17 -31.43 -5.70
C ALA A 113 5.72 -31.34 -5.22
N ARG A 114 5.50 -30.81 -4.00
CA ARG A 114 4.18 -30.77 -3.34
C ARG A 114 3.41 -29.48 -3.63
N GLU A 115 4.12 -28.35 -3.62
CA GLU A 115 3.60 -26.98 -3.72
C GLU A 115 4.46 -26.14 -4.69
N PRO A 116 4.52 -26.52 -5.98
CA PRO A 116 5.40 -25.88 -6.96
C PRO A 116 5.21 -24.36 -7.10
N PHE A 117 3.99 -23.85 -6.95
CA PHE A 117 3.74 -22.41 -7.00
C PHE A 117 4.27 -21.69 -5.75
N LEU A 118 4.03 -22.25 -4.56
CA LEU A 118 4.59 -21.69 -3.33
C LEU A 118 6.12 -21.72 -3.36
N PHE A 119 6.73 -22.81 -3.82
CA PHE A 119 8.17 -22.89 -4.04
C PHE A 119 8.68 -21.74 -4.92
N LEU A 120 8.00 -21.50 -6.06
CA LEU A 120 8.38 -20.44 -6.99
C LEU A 120 8.28 -19.04 -6.35
N CYS A 121 7.22 -18.79 -5.58
CA CYS A 121 7.04 -17.53 -4.85
C CYS A 121 8.08 -17.35 -3.73
N VAL A 122 8.45 -18.41 -3.03
CA VAL A 122 9.55 -18.40 -2.04
C VAL A 122 10.88 -18.08 -2.71
N VAL A 123 11.17 -18.67 -3.86
CA VAL A 123 12.34 -18.32 -4.68
C VAL A 123 12.28 -16.84 -5.06
N ALA A 124 11.15 -16.34 -5.53
CA ALA A 124 11.01 -14.94 -5.92
C ALA A 124 11.25 -13.95 -4.77
N ALA A 125 10.78 -14.27 -3.56
CA ALA A 125 10.97 -13.43 -2.38
C ALA A 125 12.44 -13.39 -1.93
N THR A 126 13.16 -14.51 -2.07
CA THR A 126 14.51 -14.68 -1.51
C THR A 126 15.64 -14.46 -2.51
N ILE A 127 15.35 -14.45 -3.81
CA ILE A 127 16.34 -14.23 -4.85
C ILE A 127 16.79 -12.76 -4.85
N GLY A 128 18.10 -12.53 -4.90
CA GLY A 128 18.62 -11.16 -4.84
C GLY A 128 18.20 -10.30 -6.04
N SER A 129 18.04 -8.99 -5.84
CA SER A 129 17.54 -8.04 -6.85
C SER A 129 18.36 -8.01 -8.15
N ALA A 130 19.68 -8.22 -8.05
CA ALA A 130 20.60 -8.28 -9.20
C ALA A 130 20.63 -9.65 -9.91
N HIS A 131 19.91 -10.66 -9.40
CA HIS A 131 19.99 -12.01 -9.93
C HIS A 131 19.37 -12.11 -11.34
N PRO A 132 20.04 -12.76 -12.32
CA PRO A 132 19.57 -12.80 -13.72
C PRO A 132 18.22 -13.48 -13.90
N LEU A 133 17.86 -14.43 -13.02
CA LEU A 133 16.56 -15.13 -13.09
C LEU A 133 15.37 -14.33 -12.56
N ARG A 134 15.57 -13.18 -11.93
CA ARG A 134 14.48 -12.42 -11.26
C ARG A 134 13.28 -12.18 -12.20
N LYS A 135 13.58 -11.74 -13.43
CA LYS A 135 12.55 -11.51 -14.47
C LYS A 135 11.85 -12.80 -14.88
N THR A 136 12.61 -13.87 -15.14
CA THR A 136 12.06 -15.17 -15.53
C THR A 136 11.16 -15.76 -14.43
N VAL A 137 11.55 -15.65 -13.16
CA VAL A 137 10.75 -16.11 -12.03
C VAL A 137 9.43 -15.32 -11.95
N ALA A 138 9.47 -13.99 -12.11
CA ALA A 138 8.26 -13.16 -12.11
C ALA A 138 7.32 -13.52 -13.28
N GLU A 139 7.85 -13.79 -14.47
CA GLU A 139 7.08 -14.24 -15.63
C GLU A 139 6.43 -15.61 -15.40
N GLU A 140 7.15 -16.57 -14.81
CA GLU A 140 6.60 -17.89 -14.47
C GLU A 140 5.52 -17.79 -13.38
N ILE A 141 5.68 -16.91 -12.37
CA ILE A 141 4.62 -16.65 -11.38
C ILE A 141 3.36 -16.15 -12.08
N MET A 142 3.49 -15.17 -12.97
CA MET A 142 2.33 -14.65 -13.70
C MET A 142 1.69 -15.71 -14.60
N LYS A 143 2.48 -16.61 -15.20
CA LYS A 143 1.94 -17.76 -15.95
C LYS A 143 1.13 -18.71 -15.07
N HIS A 144 1.58 -18.97 -13.84
CA HIS A 144 0.80 -19.72 -12.87
C HIS A 144 -0.51 -19.00 -12.53
N VAL A 145 -0.46 -17.68 -12.29
CA VAL A 145 -1.67 -16.89 -11.97
C VAL A 145 -2.65 -16.90 -13.15
N THR A 146 -2.21 -16.59 -14.36
CA THR A 146 -3.11 -16.49 -15.52
C THR A 146 -3.70 -17.84 -15.91
N CYS A 147 -2.91 -18.92 -15.92
CA CYS A 147 -3.41 -20.23 -16.32
C CYS A 147 -4.21 -20.90 -15.19
N ARG A 148 -3.66 -20.97 -13.97
CA ARG A 148 -4.29 -21.71 -12.86
C ARG A 148 -5.41 -20.91 -12.22
N VAL A 149 -5.14 -19.67 -11.79
CA VAL A 149 -6.10 -18.88 -11.00
C VAL A 149 -7.22 -18.29 -11.87
N VAL A 150 -6.88 -17.79 -13.05
CA VAL A 150 -7.82 -17.08 -13.93
C VAL A 150 -8.48 -18.03 -14.95
N GLU A 151 -7.70 -18.61 -15.87
CA GLU A 151 -8.25 -19.43 -16.96
C GLU A 151 -8.92 -20.71 -16.44
N ARG A 152 -8.28 -21.42 -15.52
CA ARG A 152 -8.78 -22.70 -14.97
C ARG A 152 -9.58 -22.54 -13.70
N SER A 153 -9.65 -21.34 -13.14
CA SER A 153 -10.36 -21.05 -11.88
C SER A 153 -9.96 -22.00 -10.74
N GLU A 154 -8.69 -22.42 -10.68
CA GLU A 154 -8.20 -23.29 -9.61
C GLU A 154 -8.23 -22.59 -8.26
N ARG A 155 -8.68 -23.30 -7.22
CA ARG A 155 -8.75 -22.81 -5.84
C ARG A 155 -8.18 -23.86 -4.89
N ASN A 156 -7.07 -23.52 -4.23
CA ASN A 156 -6.47 -24.35 -3.20
C ASN A 156 -5.58 -23.48 -2.27
N LEU A 157 -5.19 -24.04 -1.13
CA LEU A 157 -4.39 -23.33 -0.14
C LEU A 157 -2.95 -23.04 -0.61
N GLU A 158 -2.38 -23.86 -1.50
CA GLU A 158 -1.06 -23.63 -2.11
C GLU A 158 -1.04 -22.28 -2.84
N LEU A 159 -2.03 -22.05 -3.70
CA LEU A 159 -2.14 -20.82 -4.49
C LEU A 159 -2.28 -19.60 -3.57
N LEU A 160 -3.11 -19.68 -2.53
CA LEU A 160 -3.26 -18.59 -1.56
C LEU A 160 -1.95 -18.30 -0.83
N ARG A 161 -1.26 -19.33 -0.30
CA ARG A 161 0.03 -19.16 0.38
C ARG A 161 1.10 -18.59 -0.55
N GLY A 162 1.17 -19.06 -1.80
CA GLY A 162 2.10 -18.55 -2.80
C GLY A 162 1.82 -17.09 -3.15
N LEU A 163 0.56 -16.72 -3.37
CA LEU A 163 0.17 -15.34 -3.63
C LEU A 163 0.49 -14.41 -2.46
N LEU A 164 0.27 -14.85 -1.21
CA LEU A 164 0.63 -14.07 -0.03
C LEU A 164 2.13 -13.78 0.03
N VAL A 165 2.98 -14.80 -0.16
CA VAL A 165 4.44 -14.61 -0.24
C VAL A 165 4.80 -13.66 -1.37
N HIS A 166 4.23 -13.84 -2.56
CA HIS A 166 4.55 -12.97 -3.69
C HIS A 166 4.11 -11.52 -3.47
N CYS A 167 2.94 -11.30 -2.86
CA CYS A 167 2.46 -9.95 -2.54
C CYS A 167 3.36 -9.30 -1.49
N ALA A 168 3.72 -10.01 -0.42
CA ALA A 168 4.52 -9.47 0.68
C ALA A 168 5.88 -8.91 0.23
N TRP A 169 6.51 -9.53 -0.78
CA TRP A 169 7.79 -9.08 -1.35
C TRP A 169 7.70 -8.75 -2.84
N TYR A 170 6.58 -8.16 -3.27
CA TYR A 170 6.43 -7.70 -4.65
C TYR A 170 7.39 -6.54 -4.95
N SER A 171 8.42 -6.80 -5.75
CA SER A 171 9.44 -5.79 -6.12
C SER A 171 9.51 -5.52 -7.63
N TYR A 172 8.97 -6.40 -8.47
CA TYR A 172 9.11 -6.30 -9.93
C TYR A 172 7.91 -6.89 -10.69
N PRO A 173 7.48 -6.25 -11.81
CA PRO A 173 7.92 -4.93 -12.28
C PRO A 173 7.30 -3.78 -11.47
N ALA A 174 8.03 -2.68 -11.37
CA ALA A 174 7.49 -1.41 -10.91
C ALA A 174 6.49 -0.88 -11.94
N GLU A 175 5.24 -0.72 -11.52
CA GLU A 175 4.15 -0.20 -12.34
C GLU A 175 3.51 0.98 -11.62
N LYS A 176 3.14 2.03 -12.36
CA LYS A 176 2.44 3.18 -11.79
C LYS A 176 1.13 2.72 -11.13
N ASN A 177 0.93 3.10 -9.87
CA ASN A 177 -0.24 2.72 -9.05
C ASN A 177 -0.37 1.21 -8.76
N HIS A 178 0.66 0.40 -9.04
CA HIS A 178 0.74 -1.02 -8.69
C HIS A 178 -0.50 -1.87 -9.04
N PRO A 179 -1.11 -1.74 -10.24
CA PRO A 179 -2.35 -2.43 -10.57
C PRO A 179 -2.24 -3.95 -10.47
N ARG A 180 -1.08 -4.52 -10.84
CA ARG A 180 -0.84 -5.96 -10.74
C ARG A 180 -0.80 -6.44 -9.29
N LEU A 181 -0.07 -5.76 -8.42
CA LEU A 181 -0.04 -6.09 -6.99
C LEU A 181 -1.44 -6.03 -6.38
N LEU A 182 -2.19 -4.96 -6.65
CA LEU A 182 -3.56 -4.82 -6.18
C LEU A 182 -4.46 -5.96 -6.66
N LEU A 183 -4.34 -6.36 -7.92
CA LEU A 183 -5.08 -7.50 -8.46
C LEU A 183 -4.71 -8.81 -7.77
N LEU A 184 -3.42 -9.05 -7.53
CA LEU A 184 -2.94 -10.24 -6.82
C LEU A 184 -3.48 -10.31 -5.38
N ILE A 185 -3.52 -9.17 -4.68
CA ILE A 185 -4.13 -9.07 -3.35
C ILE A 185 -5.63 -9.42 -3.41
N GLN A 186 -6.37 -8.93 -4.41
CA GLN A 186 -7.78 -9.29 -4.58
C GLN A 186 -7.98 -10.78 -4.90
N PHE A 187 -7.04 -11.43 -5.58
CA PHE A 187 -7.07 -12.89 -5.71
C PHE A 187 -6.88 -13.59 -4.37
N CYS A 188 -6.03 -13.09 -3.47
CA CYS A 188 -5.93 -13.64 -2.11
C CYS A 188 -7.29 -13.53 -1.37
N VAL A 189 -7.92 -12.36 -1.42
CA VAL A 189 -9.23 -12.12 -0.79
C VAL A 189 -10.29 -13.07 -1.36
N SER A 190 -10.38 -13.17 -2.69
CA SER A 190 -11.28 -14.12 -3.36
C SER A 190 -11.03 -15.55 -2.90
N MET A 191 -9.78 -16.00 -2.85
CA MET A 191 -9.44 -17.36 -2.43
C MET A 191 -9.83 -17.65 -0.99
N VAL A 192 -9.73 -16.70 -0.06
CA VAL A 192 -10.22 -16.86 1.32
C VAL A 192 -11.72 -17.17 1.34
N HIS A 193 -12.50 -16.49 0.48
CA HIS A 193 -13.94 -16.73 0.35
C HIS A 193 -14.26 -18.04 -0.38
N ASP A 194 -13.58 -18.30 -1.50
CA ASP A 194 -13.78 -19.48 -2.34
C ASP A 194 -13.44 -20.77 -1.57
N LEU A 195 -12.40 -20.76 -0.74
CA LEU A 195 -12.04 -21.87 0.15
C LEU A 195 -12.92 -21.94 1.41
N GLY A 196 -13.84 -20.99 1.59
CA GLY A 196 -14.75 -20.95 2.73
C GLY A 196 -14.08 -20.69 4.09
N LEU A 197 -12.87 -20.13 4.11
CA LEU A 197 -12.09 -19.99 5.36
C LEU A 197 -12.80 -19.09 6.39
N HIS A 198 -13.61 -18.14 5.91
CA HIS A 198 -14.44 -17.25 6.71
C HIS A 198 -15.56 -17.96 7.49
N ARG A 199 -15.98 -19.16 7.06
CA ARG A 199 -17.14 -19.89 7.65
C ARG A 199 -16.85 -21.34 8.05
N LYS A 200 -15.68 -21.87 7.72
CA LYS A 200 -15.30 -23.26 8.03
C LYS A 200 -15.33 -23.52 9.56
N PRO A 201 -15.93 -24.60 10.08
CA PRO A 201 -16.02 -24.82 11.53
C PRO A 201 -14.65 -24.90 12.23
N ALA A 202 -13.66 -25.49 11.57
CA ALA A 202 -12.29 -25.59 12.07
C ALA A 202 -11.30 -25.33 10.93
N LEU A 203 -10.35 -24.43 11.17
CA LEU A 203 -9.23 -24.15 10.26
C LEU A 203 -7.98 -24.85 10.75
N SER A 204 -7.20 -25.41 9.83
CA SER A 204 -5.82 -25.79 10.12
C SER A 204 -4.99 -24.54 10.46
N SER A 205 -3.82 -24.72 11.09
CA SER A 205 -2.93 -23.60 11.41
C SER A 205 -2.54 -22.82 10.14
N ASP A 206 -2.26 -23.51 9.02
CA ASP A 206 -1.92 -22.84 7.75
C ASP A 206 -3.10 -22.06 7.16
N GLU A 207 -4.33 -22.56 7.30
CA GLU A 207 -5.52 -21.82 6.88
C GLU A 207 -5.75 -20.57 7.76
N GLN A 208 -5.48 -20.65 9.07
CA GLN A 208 -5.56 -19.49 9.97
C GLN A 208 -4.49 -18.45 9.59
N ARG A 209 -3.23 -18.87 9.39
CA ARG A 209 -2.16 -17.95 8.96
C ARG A 209 -2.49 -17.30 7.62
N ALA A 210 -3.00 -18.06 6.66
CA ALA A 210 -3.35 -17.55 5.35
C ALA A 210 -4.50 -16.52 5.42
N LEU A 211 -5.54 -16.78 6.24
CA LEU A 211 -6.62 -15.82 6.45
C LEU A 211 -6.09 -14.52 7.08
N LEU A 212 -5.30 -14.62 8.16
CA LEU A 212 -4.72 -13.47 8.85
C LEU A 212 -3.74 -12.70 7.95
N GLY A 213 -2.93 -13.39 7.15
CA GLY A 213 -2.01 -12.76 6.20
C GLY A 213 -2.74 -12.05 5.07
N THR A 214 -3.87 -12.61 4.62
CA THR A 214 -4.73 -11.96 3.61
C THR A 214 -5.33 -10.68 4.17
N PHE A 215 -5.84 -10.73 5.40
CA PHE A 215 -6.32 -9.55 6.11
C PHE A 215 -5.22 -8.48 6.22
N TRP A 216 -4.04 -8.86 6.71
CA TRP A 216 -2.92 -7.95 6.90
C TRP A 216 -2.47 -7.28 5.59
N VAL A 217 -2.20 -8.06 4.53
CA VAL A 217 -1.74 -7.49 3.26
C VAL A 217 -2.85 -6.69 2.56
N SER A 218 -4.11 -7.07 2.72
CA SER A 218 -5.23 -6.32 2.17
C SER A 218 -5.37 -4.96 2.82
N ILE A 219 -5.14 -4.82 4.12
CA ILE A 219 -5.24 -3.52 4.81
C ILE A 219 -3.97 -2.72 4.59
N GLY A 220 -2.81 -3.26 4.96
CA GLY A 220 -1.55 -2.52 4.95
C GLY A 220 -1.19 -1.98 3.57
N VAL A 221 -1.50 -2.72 2.48
CA VAL A 221 -1.23 -2.26 1.12
C VAL A 221 -2.40 -1.46 0.53
N CYS A 222 -3.65 -1.94 0.60
CA CYS A 222 -4.77 -1.22 -0.04
C CYS A 222 -5.14 0.07 0.71
N GLY A 223 -5.14 0.07 2.05
CA GLY A 223 -5.39 1.25 2.86
C GLY A 223 -4.35 2.34 2.63
N THR A 224 -3.07 1.95 2.54
CA THR A 224 -2.01 2.90 2.16
C THR A 224 -2.19 3.40 0.72
N LEU A 225 -2.80 2.66 -0.20
CA LEU A 225 -3.00 3.07 -1.60
C LEU A 225 -4.34 3.80 -1.88
N ASP A 226 -5.07 4.20 -0.83
CA ASP A 226 -6.44 4.73 -0.93
C ASP A 226 -7.34 3.86 -1.84
N ARG A 227 -7.28 2.55 -1.59
CA ARG A 227 -8.11 1.56 -2.28
C ARG A 227 -9.14 0.99 -1.31
N PRO A 228 -10.38 0.75 -1.77
CA PRO A 228 -11.40 0.15 -0.92
C PRO A 228 -10.91 -1.15 -0.31
N ILE A 229 -10.92 -1.20 1.02
CA ILE A 229 -10.57 -2.40 1.77
C ILE A 229 -11.77 -3.36 1.71
N THR A 230 -11.55 -4.54 1.14
CA THR A 230 -12.62 -5.53 0.93
C THR A 230 -12.78 -6.49 2.10
N MET A 231 -11.70 -6.76 2.85
CA MET A 231 -11.75 -7.58 4.07
C MET A 231 -12.08 -6.74 5.30
N LYS A 232 -12.88 -7.30 6.21
CA LYS A 232 -13.21 -6.68 7.49
C LYS A 232 -12.58 -7.43 8.63
N HIS A 233 -12.27 -6.71 9.70
CA HIS A 233 -11.93 -7.33 10.97
C HIS A 233 -13.24 -7.79 11.61
N ASP A 234 -13.48 -9.10 11.60
CA ASP A 234 -14.71 -9.69 12.10
C ASP A 234 -14.44 -10.70 13.23
N GLY A 235 -15.49 -11.30 13.77
CA GLY A 235 -15.36 -12.31 14.83
C GLY A 235 -14.52 -13.51 14.40
N ARG A 236 -14.37 -13.75 13.09
CA ARG A 236 -13.56 -14.84 12.57
C ARG A 236 -12.06 -14.52 12.65
N THR A 237 -11.67 -13.28 12.35
CA THR A 237 -10.28 -12.82 12.54
C THR A 237 -9.84 -12.97 14.01
N GLU A 238 -10.70 -12.58 14.95
CA GLU A 238 -10.43 -12.73 16.39
C GLU A 238 -10.34 -14.21 16.83
N GLU A 239 -11.24 -15.05 16.33
CA GLU A 239 -11.20 -16.49 16.60
C GLU A 239 -9.88 -17.11 16.11
N CYS A 240 -9.43 -16.75 14.90
CA CYS A 240 -8.15 -17.17 14.35
C CYS A 240 -6.98 -16.70 15.22
N LEU A 241 -6.95 -15.43 15.62
CA LEU A 241 -5.90 -14.88 16.49
C LEU A 241 -5.81 -15.61 17.83
N ALA A 242 -6.94 -15.87 18.48
CA ALA A 242 -6.98 -16.56 19.77
C ALA A 242 -6.47 -18.01 19.65
N LYS A 243 -6.82 -18.71 18.57
CA LYS A 243 -6.40 -20.09 18.33
C LYS A 243 -4.93 -20.19 17.94
N ILE A 244 -4.46 -19.31 17.06
CA ILE A 244 -3.10 -19.39 16.53
C ILE A 244 -2.03 -19.06 17.58
N ALA A 245 -2.37 -18.27 18.59
CA ALA A 245 -1.48 -18.01 19.72
C ALA A 245 -1.10 -19.29 20.50
N SER A 246 -1.91 -20.35 20.41
CA SER A 246 -1.66 -21.65 21.03
C SER A 246 -1.02 -22.69 20.09
N ALA A 247 -0.71 -22.30 18.85
CA ALA A 247 -0.25 -23.21 17.81
C ALA A 247 1.25 -23.55 17.90
N GLU A 248 1.65 -24.55 17.10
CA GLU A 248 2.95 -25.24 17.21
C GLU A 248 4.15 -24.40 16.78
N HIS A 249 3.98 -23.36 15.95
CA HIS A 249 5.11 -22.60 15.41
C HIS A 249 5.46 -21.39 16.29
N PRO A 250 6.74 -21.20 16.65
CA PRO A 250 7.15 -20.05 17.46
C PRO A 250 6.75 -18.70 16.86
N SER A 251 6.72 -18.60 15.53
CA SER A 251 6.36 -17.38 14.79
C SER A 251 4.91 -16.97 14.94
N ASP A 252 4.02 -17.88 15.34
CA ASP A 252 2.58 -17.60 15.47
C ASP A 252 2.30 -16.53 16.55
N ARG A 253 3.15 -16.48 17.58
CA ARG A 253 3.04 -15.48 18.65
C ARG A 253 3.28 -14.04 18.14
N TRP A 254 3.97 -13.90 17.01
CA TRP A 254 4.31 -12.60 16.43
C TRP A 254 3.22 -12.05 15.52
N ILE A 255 2.19 -12.85 15.18
CA ILE A 255 1.11 -12.44 14.28
C ILE A 255 0.20 -11.39 14.92
N ALA A 256 -0.13 -11.56 16.21
CA ALA A 256 -1.14 -10.73 16.88
C ALA A 256 -0.83 -9.22 16.86
N PRO A 257 0.41 -8.75 17.11
CA PRO A 257 0.76 -7.34 16.96
C PRO A 257 0.42 -6.74 15.58
N PHE A 258 0.77 -7.43 14.50
CA PHE A 258 0.48 -6.98 13.13
C PHE A 258 -1.02 -6.81 12.89
N ILE A 259 -1.81 -7.83 13.25
CA ILE A 259 -3.27 -7.80 13.01
C ILE A 259 -3.95 -6.72 13.84
N ARG A 260 -3.54 -6.54 15.10
CA ARG A 260 -4.14 -5.51 15.97
C ARG A 260 -3.82 -4.09 15.51
N LEU A 261 -2.60 -3.84 15.04
CA LEU A 261 -2.21 -2.53 14.49
C LEU A 261 -2.98 -2.20 13.21
N GLU A 262 -3.11 -3.16 12.29
CA GLU A 262 -3.94 -2.97 11.08
C GLU A 262 -5.43 -2.74 11.42
N SER A 263 -5.95 -3.46 12.42
CA SER A 263 -7.34 -3.30 12.86
C SER A 263 -7.58 -1.91 13.47
N PHE A 264 -6.59 -1.38 14.20
CA PHE A 264 -6.62 -0.01 14.68
C PHE A 264 -6.62 0.99 13.52
N LEU A 265 -5.78 0.80 12.49
CA LEU A 265 -5.72 1.68 11.32
C LEU A 265 -7.06 1.72 10.57
N VAL A 266 -7.70 0.56 10.34
CA VAL A 266 -9.04 0.51 9.73
C VAL A 266 -10.07 1.26 10.57
N THR A 267 -10.07 1.03 11.89
CA THR A 267 -10.99 1.73 12.81
C THR A 267 -10.77 3.24 12.77
N MET A 268 -9.50 3.67 12.74
CA MET A 268 -9.12 5.07 12.65
C MET A 268 -9.65 5.69 11.34
N GLU A 269 -9.48 5.02 10.21
CA GLU A 269 -9.96 5.49 8.90
C GLU A 269 -11.49 5.61 8.85
N GLU A 270 -12.22 4.63 9.37
CA GLU A 270 -13.69 4.69 9.47
C GLU A 270 -14.15 5.87 10.33
N VAL A 271 -13.48 6.09 11.47
CA VAL A 271 -13.76 7.23 12.35
C VAL A 271 -13.41 8.54 11.63
N TYR A 272 -12.29 8.63 10.91
CA TYR A 272 -11.88 9.82 10.18
C TYR A 272 -12.84 10.17 9.02
N ALA A 273 -13.33 9.16 8.31
CA ALA A 273 -14.35 9.33 7.27
C ALA A 273 -15.67 9.87 7.84
N SER A 274 -15.99 9.55 9.11
CA SER A 274 -17.19 10.05 9.79
C SER A 274 -17.09 11.51 10.26
N VAL A 275 -15.88 12.07 10.36
CA VAL A 275 -15.67 13.46 10.78
C VAL A 275 -16.10 14.42 9.66
N GLN A 276 -17.22 15.10 9.88
CA GLN A 276 -17.74 16.12 8.98
C GLN A 276 -17.02 17.47 9.17
N ALA A 277 -16.83 18.22 8.09
CA ALA A 277 -16.26 19.57 8.12
C ALA A 277 -17.05 20.54 9.03
N SER A 278 -18.35 20.31 9.20
CA SER A 278 -19.23 21.06 10.10
C SER A 278 -18.97 20.80 11.59
N GLY A 279 -18.33 19.67 11.94
CA GLY A 279 -18.05 19.29 13.33
C GLY A 279 -16.99 20.17 14.00
N GLY A 280 -16.22 20.91 13.20
CA GLY A 280 -15.23 21.88 13.65
C GLY A 280 -14.06 21.28 14.44
N ARG A 281 -13.19 22.17 14.92
CA ARG A 281 -11.96 21.88 15.64
C ARG A 281 -12.15 20.95 16.85
N ILE A 282 -13.24 21.13 17.59
CA ILE A 282 -13.52 20.38 18.83
C ILE A 282 -13.71 18.89 18.51
N LEU A 283 -14.45 18.55 17.45
CA LEU A 283 -14.65 17.16 17.06
C LEU A 283 -13.32 16.51 16.66
N VAL A 284 -12.49 17.21 15.88
CA VAL A 284 -11.15 16.71 15.49
C VAL A 284 -10.30 16.41 16.73
N GLN A 285 -10.28 17.32 17.72
CA GLN A 285 -9.52 17.12 18.96
C GLN A 285 -10.01 15.93 19.79
N ILE A 286 -11.33 15.82 19.98
CA ILE A 286 -11.93 14.72 20.76
C ILE A 286 -11.63 13.39 20.08
N THR A 287 -11.83 13.32 18.76
CA THR A 287 -11.59 12.13 17.95
C THR A 287 -10.12 11.72 17.99
N ARG A 288 -9.18 12.63 17.70
CA ARG A 288 -7.74 12.36 17.80
C ARG A 288 -7.36 11.90 19.21
N GLY A 289 -7.82 12.59 20.25
CA GLY A 289 -7.50 12.25 21.64
C GLY A 289 -8.10 10.91 22.11
N ALA A 290 -9.21 10.45 21.52
CA ALA A 290 -9.74 9.11 21.77
C ALA A 290 -8.87 8.04 21.09
N LEU A 291 -8.52 8.24 19.81
CA LEU A 291 -7.70 7.32 19.03
C LEU A 291 -6.26 7.24 19.57
N GLN A 292 -5.67 8.35 20.00
CA GLN A 292 -4.36 8.38 20.66
C GLN A 292 -4.34 7.45 21.89
N ARG A 293 -5.36 7.53 22.76
CA ARG A 293 -5.45 6.67 23.95
C ARG A 293 -5.58 5.19 23.60
N GLN A 294 -6.30 4.87 22.52
CA GLN A 294 -6.40 3.50 22.03
C GLN A 294 -5.05 3.00 21.50
N LEU A 295 -4.35 3.82 20.71
CA LEU A 295 -3.02 3.50 20.21
C LEU A 295 -2.00 3.35 21.34
N ASP A 296 -2.01 4.23 22.34
CA ASP A 296 -1.12 4.17 23.50
C ASP A 296 -1.32 2.87 24.30
N SER A 297 -2.59 2.48 24.51
CA SER A 297 -2.92 1.21 25.17
C SER A 297 -2.42 0.02 24.37
N LEU A 298 -2.70 0.00 23.06
CA LEU A 298 -2.27 -1.09 22.18
C LEU A 298 -0.75 -1.19 22.11
N ARG A 299 -0.06 -0.05 22.00
CA ARG A 299 1.39 0.04 22.00
C ARG A 299 1.98 -0.49 23.30
N ALA A 300 1.47 -0.07 24.45
CA ALA A 300 1.95 -0.55 25.75
C ALA A 300 1.81 -2.07 25.90
N ASP A 301 0.71 -2.63 25.41
CA ASP A 301 0.49 -4.08 25.41
C ASP A 301 1.49 -4.81 24.51
N ILE A 302 1.77 -4.29 23.31
CA ILE A 302 2.73 -4.88 22.37
C ILE A 302 4.17 -4.75 22.90
N GLU A 303 4.55 -3.58 23.42
CA GLU A 303 5.90 -3.28 23.89
C GLU A 303 6.33 -4.15 25.08
N LYS A 304 5.37 -4.67 25.85
CA LYS A 304 5.64 -5.62 26.94
C LYS A 304 6.33 -6.91 26.45
N ASP A 305 5.88 -7.43 25.32
CA ASP A 305 6.35 -8.72 24.79
C ASP A 305 7.47 -8.55 23.75
N LEU A 306 7.63 -7.34 23.21
CA LEU A 306 8.61 -7.00 22.18
C LEU A 306 10.06 -7.43 22.50
N PRO A 307 10.58 -7.32 23.74
CA PRO A 307 11.93 -7.78 24.08
C PRO A 307 12.14 -9.29 23.96
N SER A 308 11.05 -10.08 23.92
CA SER A 308 11.10 -11.54 23.75
C SER A 308 11.16 -11.99 22.29
N TYR A 309 10.95 -11.07 21.35
CA TYR A 309 10.88 -11.37 19.92
C TYR A 309 12.26 -11.27 19.27
N PRO A 310 12.49 -11.99 18.14
CA PRO A 310 13.68 -11.77 17.32
C PRO A 310 13.81 -10.30 16.91
N SER A 311 15.04 -9.81 16.75
CA SER A 311 15.31 -8.39 16.46
C SER A 311 14.59 -7.91 15.19
N SER A 312 14.62 -8.68 14.11
CA SER A 312 14.00 -8.31 12.83
C SER A 312 12.47 -8.26 12.94
N THR A 313 11.87 -9.17 13.72
CA THR A 313 10.44 -9.14 14.05
C THR A 313 10.10 -7.90 14.89
N ALA A 314 10.90 -7.62 15.92
CA ALA A 314 10.70 -6.45 16.77
C ALA A 314 10.84 -5.14 15.99
N ASN A 315 11.80 -5.07 15.06
CA ASN A 315 11.99 -3.92 14.16
C ASN A 315 10.79 -3.75 13.23
N SER A 316 10.29 -4.83 12.63
CA SER A 316 9.09 -4.79 11.79
C SER A 316 7.88 -4.27 12.57
N ILE A 317 7.65 -4.77 13.78
CA ILE A 317 6.54 -4.29 14.64
C ILE A 317 6.74 -2.81 15.05
N ARG A 318 7.97 -2.36 15.30
CA ARG A 318 8.26 -0.94 15.58
C ARG A 318 7.90 -0.06 14.39
N ILE A 319 8.19 -0.51 13.16
CA ILE A 319 7.83 0.19 11.93
C ILE A 319 6.31 0.32 11.82
N GLU A 320 5.55 -0.74 12.12
CA GLU A 320 4.08 -0.71 12.14
C GLU A 320 3.52 0.28 13.19
N ILE A 321 4.09 0.28 14.41
CA ILE A 321 3.72 1.25 15.46
C ILE A 321 3.98 2.67 15.00
N LYS A 322 5.16 2.92 14.40
CA LYS A 322 5.54 4.24 13.89
C LYS A 322 4.65 4.69 12.75
N HIS A 323 4.20 3.76 11.90
CA HIS A 323 3.23 4.06 10.86
C HIS A 323 1.85 4.42 11.44
N ALA A 324 1.38 3.72 12.47
CA ALA A 324 0.13 4.08 13.16
C ALA A 324 0.19 5.46 13.83
N GLU A 325 1.31 5.80 14.49
CA GLU A 325 1.55 7.13 15.06
C GLU A 325 1.54 8.22 13.98
N LEU A 326 2.15 7.94 12.83
CA LEU A 326 2.16 8.84 11.68
C LEU A 326 0.73 9.10 11.15
N ARG A 327 -0.03 8.03 10.92
CA ARG A 327 -1.39 8.10 10.35
C ARG A 327 -2.36 8.83 11.28
N LEU A 328 -2.14 8.79 12.59
CA LEU A 328 -2.94 9.53 13.56
C LEU A 328 -2.91 11.05 13.28
N GLU A 329 -1.81 11.60 12.76
CA GLU A 329 -1.70 13.04 12.47
C GLU A 329 -2.26 13.45 11.10
N ALA A 330 -2.68 12.51 10.26
CA ALA A 330 -3.07 12.76 8.87
C ALA A 330 -4.30 13.69 8.72
N LEU A 331 -5.19 13.76 9.72
CA LEU A 331 -6.33 14.71 9.71
C LEU A 331 -5.90 16.18 9.61
N SER A 332 -4.67 16.52 9.99
CA SER A 332 -4.14 17.88 9.86
C SER A 332 -4.04 18.34 8.39
N LEU A 333 -3.93 17.39 7.46
CA LEU A 333 -3.84 17.63 6.02
C LEU A 333 -5.22 17.83 5.35
N ARG A 334 -6.32 17.43 5.99
CA ARG A 334 -7.68 17.60 5.45
C ARG A 334 -8.16 19.04 5.54
N GLU A 335 -7.89 19.83 4.49
CA GLU A 335 -8.15 21.28 4.47
C GLU A 335 -9.61 21.66 4.78
N ASP A 336 -10.57 20.83 4.39
CA ASP A 336 -12.00 21.05 4.62
C ASP A 336 -12.36 21.18 6.11
N LEU A 337 -11.65 20.46 6.98
CA LEU A 337 -11.84 20.49 8.44
C LEU A 337 -11.33 21.77 9.10
N TRP A 338 -10.50 22.56 8.40
CA TRP A 338 -9.79 23.71 8.95
C TRP A 338 -10.18 25.04 8.33
N THR A 339 -11.23 25.07 7.49
CA THR A 339 -11.68 26.28 6.77
C THR A 339 -12.03 27.45 7.69
N ALA A 340 -12.63 27.18 8.86
CA ALA A 340 -13.03 28.22 9.82
C ALA A 340 -11.85 28.80 10.61
N GLU A 341 -10.84 27.98 10.92
CA GLU A 341 -9.66 28.38 11.71
C GLU A 341 -8.38 27.71 11.14
N PRO A 342 -7.92 28.15 9.96
CA PRO A 342 -6.85 27.44 9.23
C PRO A 342 -5.53 27.41 10.00
N ALA A 343 -5.22 28.48 10.72
CA ALA A 343 -4.01 28.63 11.54
C ALA A 343 -4.24 28.32 13.03
N SER A 344 -5.20 27.44 13.36
CA SER A 344 -5.41 27.04 14.75
C SER A 344 -4.15 26.35 15.30
N ALA A 345 -3.80 26.66 16.56
CA ALA A 345 -2.62 26.09 17.23
C ALA A 345 -2.63 24.55 17.20
N ILE A 346 -3.83 23.94 17.26
CA ILE A 346 -4.01 22.49 17.20
C ILE A 346 -3.57 21.92 15.85
N ARG A 347 -3.99 22.54 14.74
CA ARG A 347 -3.56 22.10 13.41
C ARG A 347 -2.06 22.25 13.26
N THR A 348 -1.50 23.37 13.69
CA THR A 348 -0.06 23.64 13.63
C THR A 348 0.72 22.60 14.42
N THR A 349 0.28 22.24 15.63
CA THR A 349 0.91 21.17 16.43
C THR A 349 0.81 19.82 15.71
N MET A 350 -0.36 19.45 15.18
CA MET A 350 -0.51 18.18 14.45
C MET A 350 0.36 18.12 13.18
N LEU A 351 0.53 19.23 12.45
CA LEU A 351 1.42 19.29 11.29
C LEU A 351 2.90 19.15 11.68
N MET A 352 3.32 19.75 12.79
CA MET A 352 4.67 19.56 13.33
C MET A 352 4.89 18.12 13.82
N ASP A 353 3.90 17.55 14.52
CA ASP A 353 3.91 16.14 14.95
C ASP A 353 4.02 15.23 13.72
N LEU A 354 3.28 15.53 12.63
CA LEU A 354 3.33 14.75 11.38
C LEU A 354 4.73 14.76 10.74
N ILE A 355 5.44 15.90 10.75
CA ILE A 355 6.84 15.99 10.30
C ILE A 355 7.71 15.09 11.19
N GLN A 356 7.62 15.25 12.52
CA GLN A 356 8.44 14.49 13.46
C GLN A 356 8.19 12.97 13.34
N ARG A 357 6.94 12.51 13.30
CA ARG A 357 6.59 11.09 13.16
C ARG A 357 7.08 10.51 11.84
N SER A 358 6.99 11.28 10.76
CA SER A 358 7.53 10.87 9.45
C SER A 358 9.03 10.66 9.52
N GLN A 359 9.77 11.58 10.16
CA GLN A 359 11.21 11.45 10.33
C GLN A 359 11.59 10.26 11.23
N GLU A 360 10.85 10.01 12.32
CA GLU A 360 11.07 8.86 13.20
C GLU A 360 10.90 7.54 12.43
N LEU A 361 9.87 7.42 11.59
CA LEU A 361 9.65 6.25 10.74
C LEU A 361 10.78 6.09 9.71
N ILE A 362 11.12 7.17 8.99
CA ILE A 362 12.20 7.16 7.99
C ILE A 362 13.52 6.73 8.62
N ARG A 363 13.92 7.35 9.73
CA ARG A 363 15.17 6.99 10.43
C ARG A 363 15.15 5.57 10.97
N THR A 364 13.99 5.07 11.41
CA THR A 364 13.87 3.67 11.85
C THR A 364 14.23 2.71 10.71
N VAL A 365 13.78 3.00 9.49
CA VAL A 365 14.09 2.18 8.30
C VAL A 365 15.52 2.40 7.81
N SER A 366 16.02 3.65 7.77
CA SER A 366 17.38 3.97 7.32
C SER A 366 18.48 3.29 8.15
N HIS A 367 18.21 3.04 9.43
CA HIS A 367 19.17 2.43 10.36
C HIS A 367 19.02 0.92 10.51
N LEU A 368 18.15 0.27 9.74
CA LEU A 368 18.07 -1.19 9.74
C LEU A 368 19.39 -1.82 9.28
N PRO A 369 19.74 -3.02 9.77
CA PRO A 369 20.86 -3.78 9.21
C PRO A 369 20.67 -4.01 7.70
N VAL A 370 21.76 -4.00 6.94
CA VAL A 370 21.73 -4.20 5.47
C VAL A 370 21.00 -5.49 5.08
N SER A 371 21.13 -6.55 5.89
CA SER A 371 20.40 -7.80 5.69
C SER A 371 18.88 -7.65 5.82
N GLU A 372 18.40 -6.81 6.73
CA GLU A 372 16.98 -6.53 6.92
C GLU A 372 16.45 -5.57 5.84
N ILE A 373 17.29 -4.61 5.39
CA ILE A 373 16.97 -3.73 4.25
C ILE A 373 16.68 -4.54 2.99
N ALA A 374 17.46 -5.59 2.73
CA ALA A 374 17.23 -6.48 1.59
C ALA A 374 15.96 -7.33 1.69
N GLN A 375 15.28 -7.32 2.85
CA GLN A 375 14.12 -8.17 3.17
C GLN A 375 12.85 -7.36 3.45
N ILE A 376 12.89 -6.03 3.23
CA ILE A 376 11.74 -5.16 3.50
C ILE A 376 10.52 -5.63 2.68
N SER A 377 9.38 -5.67 3.35
CA SER A 377 8.11 -5.99 2.73
C SER A 377 7.61 -4.83 1.88
N ILE A 378 6.67 -5.11 0.98
CA ILE A 378 5.97 -4.07 0.23
C ILE A 378 5.18 -3.12 1.13
N THR A 379 4.67 -3.60 2.27
CA THR A 379 4.00 -2.76 3.27
C THR A 379 4.97 -1.78 3.91
N THR A 380 6.18 -2.22 4.27
CA THR A 380 7.24 -1.34 4.79
C THR A 380 7.61 -0.28 3.76
N THR A 381 7.77 -0.68 2.49
CA THR A 381 7.99 0.28 1.39
C THR A 381 6.84 1.28 1.27
N ALA A 382 5.58 0.84 1.38
CA ALA A 382 4.42 1.72 1.34
C ALA A 382 4.38 2.71 2.53
N HIS A 383 4.70 2.25 3.75
CA HIS A 383 4.80 3.10 4.94
C HIS A 383 5.89 4.17 4.78
N VAL A 384 7.03 3.80 4.21
CA VAL A 384 8.11 4.74 3.87
C VAL A 384 7.66 5.75 2.82
N CYS A 385 6.99 5.30 1.75
CA CYS A 385 6.44 6.21 0.74
C CYS A 385 5.54 7.28 1.35
N ALA A 386 4.61 6.88 2.22
CA ALA A 386 3.72 7.80 2.91
C ALA A 386 4.49 8.84 3.74
N ALA A 387 5.49 8.42 4.55
CA ALA A 387 6.30 9.34 5.34
C ALA A 387 7.10 10.32 4.47
N VAL A 388 7.71 9.84 3.37
CA VAL A 388 8.44 10.69 2.42
C VAL A 388 7.51 11.76 1.84
N GLY A 389 6.27 11.40 1.50
CA GLY A 389 5.28 12.33 0.98
C GLY A 389 4.71 13.31 2.02
N PHE A 390 4.50 12.85 3.25
CA PHE A 390 3.87 13.66 4.30
C PHE A 390 4.75 14.79 4.82
N VAL A 391 6.09 14.61 4.89
CA VAL A 391 6.99 15.68 5.35
C VAL A 391 6.82 16.98 4.53
N PRO A 392 7.05 17.00 3.21
CA PRO A 392 6.91 18.24 2.44
C PRO A 392 5.47 18.74 2.39
N THR A 393 4.48 17.84 2.41
CA THR A 393 3.06 18.23 2.45
C THR A 393 2.74 19.02 3.72
N ALA A 394 3.21 18.54 4.88
CA ALA A 394 3.04 19.20 6.17
C ALA A 394 3.83 20.52 6.24
N VAL A 395 5.07 20.53 5.75
CA VAL A 395 5.88 21.74 5.68
C VAL A 395 5.18 22.82 4.85
N PHE A 396 4.73 22.51 3.64
CA PHE A 396 4.08 23.50 2.80
C PHE A 396 2.75 23.99 3.40
N ALA A 397 1.99 23.12 4.05
CA ALA A 397 0.81 23.54 4.80
C ALA A 397 1.19 24.56 5.90
N LEU A 398 2.22 24.28 6.71
CA LEU A 398 2.71 25.20 7.74
C LEU A 398 3.22 26.53 7.15
N LEU A 399 4.01 26.48 6.08
CA LEU A 399 4.52 27.69 5.43
C LEU A 399 3.39 28.57 4.92
N ARG A 400 2.36 27.99 4.28
CA ARG A 400 1.17 28.74 3.85
C ARG A 400 0.44 29.38 5.04
N LEU A 401 0.36 28.71 6.19
CA LEU A 401 -0.24 29.29 7.39
C LEU A 401 0.56 30.47 7.94
N ILE A 402 1.90 30.37 7.96
CA ILE A 402 2.81 31.42 8.43
C ILE A 402 2.79 32.64 7.51
N THR A 403 2.77 32.42 6.19
CA THR A 403 2.86 33.51 5.20
C THR A 403 1.53 34.18 4.88
N THR A 404 0.39 33.58 5.22
CA THR A 404 -0.96 34.16 5.00
C THR A 404 -1.53 34.89 6.22
N THR A 405 -0.85 34.86 7.38
CA THR A 405 -1.28 35.60 8.58
C THR A 405 -1.29 37.13 8.33
N PRO A 406 -2.42 37.84 8.50
CA PRO A 406 -2.53 39.25 8.14
C PRO A 406 -1.62 40.14 8.99
N ILE A 407 -0.85 40.99 8.30
CA ILE A 407 0.07 41.97 8.89
C ILE A 407 -0.73 42.95 9.74
N THR A 408 -0.51 42.98 11.05
CA THR A 408 -1.02 44.05 11.92
C THR A 408 -0.38 45.38 11.50
N PRO A 409 -1.15 46.43 11.20
CA PRO A 409 -0.61 47.71 10.77
C PRO A 409 0.07 48.39 11.97
N GLY A 410 1.39 48.25 12.06
CA GLY A 410 2.16 48.83 13.16
C GLY A 410 3.67 48.81 12.96
N ASN A 411 4.25 47.80 12.31
CA ASN A 411 5.69 47.79 11.99
C ASN A 411 6.05 46.66 10.97
N PRO A 412 6.18 46.93 9.66
CA PRO A 412 6.40 45.89 8.65
C PRO A 412 7.76 45.18 8.79
N ALA A 413 8.85 45.90 9.09
CA ALA A 413 10.20 45.35 9.13
C ALA A 413 10.45 44.32 10.26
N THR A 414 9.77 44.44 11.40
CA THR A 414 9.91 43.48 12.51
C THR A 414 9.11 42.20 12.26
N ASN A 415 7.97 42.31 11.55
CA ASN A 415 7.11 41.17 11.26
C ASN A 415 7.68 40.29 10.14
N ASP A 416 8.38 40.89 9.17
CA ASP A 416 9.08 40.13 8.12
C ASP A 416 10.21 39.27 8.71
N SER A 417 11.01 39.83 9.64
CA SER A 417 12.08 39.08 10.30
C SER A 417 11.56 37.95 11.20
N ALA A 418 10.41 38.13 11.85
CA ALA A 418 9.78 37.11 12.67
C ALA A 418 9.19 35.97 11.82
N THR A 419 8.52 36.32 10.73
CA THR A 419 7.96 35.39 9.74
C THR A 419 9.09 34.57 9.09
N GLU A 420 10.18 35.22 8.70
CA GLU A 420 11.38 34.57 8.15
C GLU A 420 11.99 33.59 9.15
N SER A 421 12.07 33.95 10.43
CA SER A 421 12.58 33.05 11.48
C SER A 421 11.69 31.81 11.69
N GLN A 422 10.37 31.96 11.58
CA GLN A 422 9.41 30.86 11.70
C GLN A 422 9.47 29.93 10.50
N VAL A 423 9.54 30.48 9.29
CA VAL A 423 9.75 29.72 8.05
C VAL A 423 11.03 28.90 8.16
N GLN A 424 12.14 29.53 8.56
CA GLN A 424 13.42 28.85 8.70
C GLN A 424 13.35 27.72 9.75
N ALA A 425 12.73 27.96 10.90
CA ALA A 425 12.57 26.95 11.93
C ALA A 425 11.80 25.71 11.45
N VAL A 426 10.75 25.88 10.63
CA VAL A 426 10.00 24.74 10.06
C VAL A 426 10.84 23.97 9.05
N VAL A 427 11.58 24.67 8.19
CA VAL A 427 12.46 24.04 7.18
C VAL A 427 13.59 23.26 7.84
N ASP A 428 14.24 23.86 8.84
CA ASP A 428 15.32 23.24 9.61
C ASP A 428 14.82 22.05 10.43
N ALA A 429 13.62 22.16 11.02
CA ALA A 429 13.01 21.05 11.74
C ALA A 429 12.73 19.86 10.82
N ALA A 430 12.35 20.09 9.56
CA ALA A 430 12.09 19.04 8.59
C ALA A 430 13.36 18.36 8.07
N ASP A 431 14.46 19.12 7.90
CA ASP A 431 15.75 18.65 7.38
C ASP A 431 15.62 17.68 6.17
N TYR A 432 14.66 18.00 5.30
CA TYR A 432 14.12 17.03 4.35
C TYR A 432 15.15 16.51 3.34
N PRO A 433 16.00 17.35 2.70
CA PRO A 433 16.98 16.84 1.74
C PRO A 433 17.97 15.83 2.34
N ASN A 434 18.44 16.07 3.57
CA ASN A 434 19.38 15.18 4.24
C ASN A 434 18.69 13.88 4.65
N LEU A 435 17.52 13.98 5.28
CA LEU A 435 16.70 12.83 5.68
C LEU A 435 16.43 11.87 4.52
N ILE A 436 15.98 12.41 3.38
CA ILE A 436 15.64 11.61 2.21
C ILE A 436 16.88 11.04 1.52
N THR A 437 18.00 11.78 1.52
CA THR A 437 19.27 11.28 0.98
C THR A 437 19.81 10.12 1.81
N GLU A 438 19.74 10.21 3.15
CA GLU A 438 20.11 9.12 4.06
C GLU A 438 19.30 7.86 3.79
N LEU A 439 17.97 7.99 3.74
CA LEU A 439 17.06 6.88 3.42
C LEU A 439 17.35 6.26 2.05
N ALA A 440 17.49 7.08 1.02
CA ALA A 440 17.78 6.60 -0.32
C ALA A 440 19.10 5.84 -0.37
N ASN A 441 20.14 6.29 0.36
CA ASN A 441 21.42 5.60 0.43
C ASN A 441 21.32 4.27 1.17
N ALA A 442 20.58 4.22 2.29
CA ALA A 442 20.34 2.99 3.02
C ALA A 442 19.65 1.94 2.13
N LEU A 443 18.57 2.33 1.44
CA LEU A 443 17.81 1.44 0.56
C LEU A 443 18.58 1.04 -0.70
N ASP A 444 19.50 1.87 -1.21
CA ASP A 444 20.26 1.56 -2.43
C ASP A 444 21.29 0.44 -2.24
N THR A 445 21.61 0.08 -0.98
CA THR A 445 22.52 -1.04 -0.65
C THR A 445 22.04 -2.39 -1.21
N GLN A 446 20.73 -2.58 -1.39
CA GLN A 446 20.18 -3.83 -1.93
C GLN A 446 20.31 -3.96 -3.46
N PHE A 447 20.75 -2.91 -4.17
CA PHE A 447 20.83 -2.86 -5.63
C PHE A 447 22.26 -2.83 -6.16
N GLU A 448 23.24 -3.26 -5.36
CA GLU A 448 24.62 -3.40 -5.80
C GLU A 448 24.70 -4.33 -7.04
N GLY A 449 25.38 -3.87 -8.09
CA GLY A 449 25.50 -4.61 -9.36
C GLY A 449 24.32 -4.48 -10.33
N MET A 450 23.25 -3.75 -10.00
CA MET A 450 22.15 -3.50 -10.93
C MET A 450 22.41 -2.29 -11.84
N SER A 451 21.98 -2.39 -13.11
CA SER A 451 21.95 -1.25 -14.03
C SER A 451 20.84 -0.26 -13.65
N THR A 452 20.98 1.01 -14.06
CA THR A 452 19.96 2.05 -13.81
C THR A 452 18.57 1.64 -14.30
N ALA A 453 18.47 1.11 -15.52
CA ALA A 453 17.20 0.64 -16.08
C ALA A 453 16.59 -0.52 -15.28
N ALA A 454 17.42 -1.41 -14.71
CA ALA A 454 16.94 -2.49 -13.85
C ALA A 454 16.44 -1.98 -12.48
N LYS A 455 17.06 -0.91 -11.95
CA LYS A 455 16.60 -0.22 -10.73
C LYS A 455 15.29 0.53 -10.99
N GLU A 456 15.13 1.19 -12.13
CA GLU A 456 13.88 1.88 -12.51
C GLU A 456 12.69 0.92 -12.63
N ALA A 457 12.94 -0.31 -13.08
CA ALA A 457 11.93 -1.35 -13.17
C ALA A 457 11.67 -2.07 -11.83
N ASP A 458 12.42 -1.76 -10.78
CA ASP A 458 12.24 -2.26 -9.43
C ASP A 458 11.46 -1.25 -8.57
N VAL A 459 10.52 -1.70 -7.73
CA VAL A 459 9.66 -0.80 -6.95
C VAL A 459 10.49 0.08 -6.03
N THR A 460 11.40 -0.51 -5.25
CA THR A 460 12.22 0.25 -4.30
C THR A 460 13.35 0.98 -5.03
N GLY A 461 13.87 0.41 -6.12
CA GLY A 461 14.87 1.09 -6.96
C GLY A 461 14.33 2.37 -7.62
N SER A 462 13.11 2.31 -8.15
CA SER A 462 12.38 3.46 -8.69
C SER A 462 12.11 4.50 -7.61
N LEU A 463 11.76 4.06 -6.40
CA LEU A 463 11.55 4.94 -5.25
C LEU A 463 12.82 5.72 -4.89
N CYS A 464 13.98 5.07 -4.83
CA CYS A 464 15.26 5.73 -4.55
C CYS A 464 15.59 6.83 -5.55
N LEU A 465 15.30 6.63 -6.84
CA LEU A 465 15.50 7.64 -7.87
C LEU A 465 14.58 8.84 -7.68
N LYS A 466 13.30 8.60 -7.40
CA LYS A 466 12.31 9.66 -7.14
C LYS A 466 12.61 10.44 -5.85
N MET A 467 13.06 9.76 -4.80
CA MET A 467 13.49 10.37 -3.54
C MET A 467 14.66 11.35 -3.73
N ARG A 468 15.67 10.95 -4.52
CA ARG A 468 16.80 11.82 -4.84
C ARG A 468 16.37 13.05 -5.64
N LEU A 469 15.40 12.90 -6.54
CA LEU A 469 14.81 14.02 -7.26
C LEU A 469 14.05 14.95 -6.31
N LEU A 470 13.22 14.40 -5.40
CA LEU A 470 12.52 15.19 -4.38
C LEU A 470 13.49 16.00 -3.51
N ALA A 471 14.56 15.38 -3.02
CA ALA A 471 15.57 16.05 -2.20
C ALA A 471 16.23 17.23 -2.93
N ARG A 472 16.48 17.09 -4.25
CA ARG A 472 17.04 18.17 -5.09
C ARG A 472 16.04 19.28 -5.38
N CYS A 473 14.78 18.95 -5.63
CA CYS A 473 13.75 19.93 -5.99
C CYS A 473 13.20 20.69 -4.78
N TYR A 474 13.24 20.10 -3.58
CA TYR A 474 12.61 20.65 -2.38
C TYR A 474 13.02 22.09 -2.05
N PRO A 475 14.31 22.50 -2.06
CA PRO A 475 14.70 23.89 -1.77
C PRO A 475 14.07 24.91 -2.72
N TYR A 476 13.93 24.57 -4.01
CA TYR A 476 13.29 25.46 -4.99
C TYR A 476 11.80 25.63 -4.72
N GLN A 477 11.13 24.57 -4.27
CA GLN A 477 9.70 24.62 -3.93
C GLN A 477 9.44 25.44 -2.67
N ILE A 478 10.32 25.36 -1.67
CA ILE A 478 10.27 26.24 -0.50
C ILE A 478 10.34 27.72 -0.94
N ARG A 479 11.29 28.07 -1.81
CA ARG A 479 11.41 29.44 -2.36
C ARG A 479 10.16 29.87 -3.12
N ALA A 480 9.57 28.98 -3.94
CA ALA A 480 8.37 29.28 -4.70
C ALA A 480 7.16 29.57 -3.78
N VAL A 481 6.95 28.77 -2.72
CA VAL A 481 5.84 28.97 -1.77
C VAL A 481 6.01 30.27 -0.98
N VAL A 482 7.21 30.56 -0.49
CA VAL A 482 7.48 31.79 0.28
C VAL A 482 7.42 33.03 -0.63
N GLY A 483 7.95 32.95 -1.85
CA GLY A 483 7.93 34.03 -2.84
C GLY A 483 6.55 34.35 -3.41
N SER A 484 5.71 33.34 -3.66
CA SER A 484 4.32 33.52 -4.07
C SER A 484 3.52 34.30 -3.02
N ALA A 485 3.74 34.03 -1.73
CA ALA A 485 3.08 34.76 -0.65
C ALA A 485 3.55 36.22 -0.54
N ALA A 486 4.85 36.48 -0.71
CA ALA A 486 5.38 37.85 -0.76
C ALA A 486 4.81 38.66 -1.94
N ALA A 487 4.65 38.03 -3.11
CA ALA A 487 4.03 38.65 -4.28
C ALA A 487 2.54 38.94 -4.06
N ALA A 488 1.80 38.03 -3.41
CA ALA A 488 0.39 38.22 -3.07
C ALA A 488 0.17 39.35 -2.05
N ALA A 489 1.09 39.54 -1.10
CA ALA A 489 1.06 40.64 -0.13
C ALA A 489 1.37 42.02 -0.75
N ALA A 490 2.09 42.05 -1.88
CA ALA A 490 2.47 43.28 -2.58
C ALA A 490 1.39 43.84 -3.52
N VAL A 491 0.29 43.11 -3.78
CA VAL A 491 -0.83 43.60 -4.59
C VAL A 491 -1.77 44.44 -3.71
N PRO A 492 -1.90 45.77 -3.94
CA PRO A 492 -2.83 46.58 -3.16
C PRO A 492 -4.29 46.20 -3.46
N PRO A 493 -5.20 46.31 -2.48
CA PRO A 493 -6.62 46.01 -2.70
C PRO A 493 -7.18 46.97 -3.74
N ALA A 494 -7.72 46.44 -4.83
CA ALA A 494 -8.39 47.23 -5.86
C ALA A 494 -9.47 48.09 -5.20
N ALA A 495 -9.34 49.41 -5.33
CA ALA A 495 -10.34 50.36 -4.88
C ALA A 495 -11.69 50.00 -5.50
N VAL A 496 -12.72 49.96 -4.65
CA VAL A 496 -14.13 49.86 -5.04
C VAL A 496 -14.43 50.97 -6.05
N ALA A 497 -14.42 50.64 -7.34
CA ALA A 497 -14.89 51.52 -8.39
C ALA A 497 -16.41 51.44 -8.41
N THR A 498 -17.05 52.41 -7.76
CA THR A 498 -18.45 52.77 -7.95
C THR A 498 -18.77 52.89 -9.43
N ALA A 499 -19.81 52.18 -9.89
CA ALA A 499 -20.43 52.39 -11.18
C ALA A 499 -20.86 53.86 -11.36
N PRO A 500 -20.77 54.39 -12.60
CA PRO A 500 -21.98 54.99 -13.15
C PRO A 500 -22.20 54.67 -14.64
N SER A 501 -23.45 54.27 -14.93
CA SER A 501 -24.31 54.60 -16.09
C SER A 501 -23.70 54.72 -17.51
N GLN A 502 -24.22 53.88 -18.41
CA GLN A 502 -24.26 54.09 -19.87
C GLN A 502 -24.94 55.43 -20.24
N PRO A 503 -24.63 56.03 -21.40
CA PRO A 503 -25.43 55.76 -22.59
C PRO A 503 -24.68 55.67 -23.95
N ALA A 504 -25.21 54.79 -24.81
CA ALA A 504 -25.39 54.82 -26.28
C ALA A 504 -24.31 55.31 -27.27
N ALA A 505 -23.87 54.35 -28.11
CA ALA A 505 -23.76 54.34 -29.58
C ALA A 505 -23.03 55.46 -30.37
N SER A 506 -21.96 55.08 -31.11
CA SER A 506 -21.91 55.07 -32.60
C SER A 506 -20.47 54.98 -33.15
N GLY A 507 -20.25 54.20 -34.22
CA GLY A 507 -19.35 54.53 -35.33
C GLY A 507 -17.87 54.06 -35.31
N GLN A 508 -17.53 53.21 -36.30
CA GLN A 508 -16.33 53.15 -37.17
C GLN A 508 -15.12 54.07 -36.81
N ASP A 509 -13.85 53.69 -36.95
CA ASP A 509 -13.18 53.13 -38.14
C ASP A 509 -11.72 52.68 -37.83
N MET A 510 -11.12 51.89 -38.73
CA MET A 510 -9.69 51.51 -38.73
C MET A 510 -8.74 52.71 -38.99
N SER A 511 -7.56 52.74 -38.36
CA SER A 511 -6.26 52.98 -39.04
C SER A 511 -5.05 52.84 -38.09
N MET A 512 -3.98 52.26 -38.64
CA MET A 512 -2.62 52.24 -38.09
C MET A 512 -2.06 53.66 -37.84
N MET A 513 -1.19 53.78 -36.83
CA MET A 513 0.05 54.57 -36.88
C MET A 513 0.97 54.07 -35.76
N ALA A 514 2.16 53.60 -36.15
CA ALA A 514 3.29 53.35 -35.26
C ALA A 514 3.96 54.67 -34.90
N VAL A 515 4.23 54.94 -33.62
CA VAL A 515 5.25 55.91 -33.19
C VAL A 515 5.87 55.46 -31.86
N ASP A 516 7.18 55.23 -31.96
CA ASP A 516 8.28 55.34 -31.00
C ASP A 516 8.23 54.76 -29.58
N ALA A 517 9.22 53.90 -29.38
CA ALA A 517 9.79 53.51 -28.11
C ALA A 517 10.33 54.73 -27.34
N ALA A 518 9.84 54.90 -26.11
CA ALA A 518 10.55 55.58 -25.05
C ALA A 518 10.65 54.62 -23.86
N ASP A 519 11.86 54.08 -23.74
CA ASP A 519 12.54 53.51 -22.58
C ASP A 519 11.86 53.74 -21.21
N GLU A 520 11.01 52.81 -20.78
CA GLU A 520 10.74 52.56 -19.36
C GLU A 520 11.28 51.18 -19.01
N ALA A 521 12.51 51.17 -18.50
CA ALA A 521 13.08 50.00 -17.87
C ALA A 521 12.13 49.50 -16.75
N PRO A 522 11.74 48.21 -16.74
CA PRO A 522 11.07 47.68 -15.56
C PRO A 522 12.06 47.79 -14.40
N ILE A 523 11.68 48.52 -13.35
CA ILE A 523 12.38 48.49 -12.07
C ILE A 523 12.16 47.09 -11.49
N THR A 524 12.95 46.13 -11.94
CA THR A 524 13.16 44.86 -11.24
C THR A 524 13.87 45.20 -9.95
N MET A 525 13.11 45.34 -8.86
CA MET A 525 13.69 45.25 -7.53
C MET A 525 14.37 43.88 -7.43
N PRO A 526 15.64 43.80 -7.00
CA PRO A 526 16.26 42.51 -6.75
C PRO A 526 15.47 41.81 -5.62
N PRO A 527 15.25 40.48 -5.71
CA PRO A 527 14.70 39.75 -4.58
C PRO A 527 15.61 39.95 -3.37
N PRO A 528 15.08 40.04 -2.14
CA PRO A 528 15.88 40.28 -0.95
C PRO A 528 17.00 39.24 -0.86
N GLN A 529 18.25 39.74 -0.84
CA GLN A 529 19.50 38.94 -0.90
C GLN A 529 19.69 37.94 0.25
N VAL A 530 18.77 37.90 1.23
CA VAL A 530 18.84 37.03 2.41
C VAL A 530 18.27 35.64 2.14
N TRP A 531 17.34 35.49 1.17
CA TRP A 531 16.72 34.20 0.82
C TRP A 531 17.66 33.24 0.04
N LEU A 532 18.85 33.73 -0.34
CA LEU A 532 19.92 32.97 -0.97
C LEU A 532 20.70 32.09 0.03
N SER A 533 20.57 32.33 1.33
CA SER A 533 21.44 31.74 2.36
C SER A 533 21.14 30.28 2.72
N VAL A 534 19.97 29.75 2.38
CA VAL A 534 19.53 28.43 2.91
C VAL A 534 20.22 27.26 2.20
N TYR A 535 20.58 27.41 0.93
CA TYR A 535 21.42 26.48 0.18
C TYR A 535 22.16 27.32 -0.86
N GLY A 536 23.50 27.37 -0.76
CA GLY A 536 24.37 28.26 -1.56
C GLY A 536 24.20 28.11 -3.08
N ASP A 537 24.86 29.00 -3.84
CA ASP A 537 24.74 29.17 -5.31
C ASP A 537 24.42 27.86 -6.06
N LEU A 538 23.13 27.69 -6.35
CA LEU A 538 22.62 26.69 -7.26
C LEU A 538 22.46 27.37 -8.63
N ASP A 539 23.60 27.68 -9.26
CA ASP A 539 23.70 28.26 -10.60
C ASP A 539 23.40 27.24 -11.73
N ASP A 540 23.00 26.01 -11.39
CA ASP A 540 22.52 25.06 -12.38
C ASP A 540 21.04 25.30 -12.69
N ILE A 541 20.84 25.83 -13.89
CA ILE A 541 19.59 26.15 -14.59
C ILE A 541 18.66 24.92 -14.58
N PHE A 542 17.81 24.82 -13.58
CA PHE A 542 16.56 24.07 -13.65
C PHE A 542 15.42 25.09 -13.64
N PRO A 543 14.68 25.29 -14.76
CA PRO A 543 13.47 26.09 -14.72
C PRO A 543 12.50 25.45 -13.73
N VAL A 544 12.21 26.16 -12.64
CA VAL A 544 11.33 25.70 -11.55
C VAL A 544 9.93 25.36 -12.08
N ASP A 545 9.50 26.00 -13.17
CA ASP A 545 8.21 25.80 -13.84
C ASP A 545 8.09 24.46 -14.59
N ASP A 546 9.21 23.80 -14.94
CA ASP A 546 9.21 22.47 -15.58
C ASP A 546 9.20 21.32 -14.57
N ILE A 547 9.37 21.62 -13.27
CA ILE A 547 9.31 20.61 -12.21
C ILE A 547 7.84 20.31 -11.95
N GLN A 548 7.33 19.19 -12.45
CA GLN A 548 6.02 18.66 -12.06
C GLN A 548 6.05 18.14 -10.61
N TRP A 549 6.29 19.03 -9.64
CA TRP A 549 6.45 18.71 -8.23
C TRP A 549 5.23 17.97 -7.69
N ASP A 550 4.03 18.46 -7.97
CA ASP A 550 2.80 17.82 -7.50
C ASP A 550 2.64 16.41 -8.10
N SER A 551 3.01 16.22 -9.37
CA SER A 551 3.05 14.91 -10.01
C SER A 551 4.09 13.99 -9.34
N LEU A 552 5.28 14.52 -9.05
CA LEU A 552 6.35 13.78 -8.38
C LEU A 552 5.94 13.37 -6.96
N LEU A 553 5.42 14.32 -6.17
CA LEU A 553 4.96 14.14 -4.81
C LEU A 553 3.75 13.21 -4.74
N SER A 554 2.83 13.28 -5.71
CA SER A 554 1.69 12.34 -5.81
C SER A 554 2.10 10.88 -5.96
N ASN A 555 3.33 10.59 -6.40
CA ASN A 555 3.86 9.22 -6.36
C ASN A 555 4.18 8.72 -4.94
N PHE A 556 4.07 9.57 -3.93
CA PHE A 556 4.29 9.30 -2.51
C PHE A 556 3.07 9.66 -1.66
N THR A 557 2.27 10.64 -2.11
CA THR A 557 1.07 11.14 -1.43
C THR A 557 -0.25 10.73 -2.07
N GLY A 558 -0.26 10.13 -3.27
CA GLY A 558 -1.43 9.46 -3.88
C GLY A 558 -1.81 8.15 -3.18
N PHE A 559 -1.54 8.13 -1.88
CA PHE A 559 -1.58 7.08 -0.88
C PHE A 559 -2.40 7.56 0.35
N GLY A 560 -3.26 8.56 0.16
CA GLY A 560 -4.06 9.18 1.21
C GLY A 560 -5.19 10.04 0.70
#